data_AF-A0A946U762-F1
#
_entry.id   AF-A0A946U762-F1
#
_cell.length_a   1.000
_cell.length_b   1.000
_cell.length_c   1.000
_cell.angle_alpha   90.00
_cell.angle_beta   90.00
_cell.angle_gamma   90.00
#
_symmetry.space_group_name_H-M   'P 1'
#
loop_
_entity.id
_entity.type
_entity.pdbx_description
1 polymer ?
#
loop_
_entity_poly.entity_id
_entity_poly.type
_entity_poly.pdbx_seq_one_letter_code
_entity_poly.pdbx_strand_id
1 'polypeptide(L)'
;MKQILREKDHPGIQFVKYSLSGGLAFIADITVFYLLAVFVFPALTQTDVFAQLLNLEIDPISEQLRLRNFWIGKSMSFFAANVVAYTLNVLFVFKGGKHKMHHEIALFLAVSFAAFLLGTWSGDALIRFFGAQTTVSNFTAMFSAALINYAGRKFFIFHG
;
A
#
# COMPACT_ATOMS: atom_id res chain seq x y z
N MET A 1 2.23 -25.47 -24.04
CA MET A 1 1.76 -24.17 -23.50
C MET A 1 0.68 -24.30 -22.41
N LYS A 2 -0.30 -25.23 -22.51
CA LYS A 2 -1.33 -25.46 -21.46
C LYS A 2 -0.83 -26.13 -20.16
N GLN A 3 0.31 -26.82 -20.19
CA GLN A 3 0.84 -27.57 -19.04
C GLN A 3 1.63 -26.67 -18.05
N ILE A 4 2.36 -25.68 -18.58
CA ILE A 4 3.12 -24.69 -17.78
C ILE A 4 2.20 -23.80 -16.93
N LEU A 5 0.99 -23.49 -17.42
CA LEU A 5 -0.01 -22.73 -16.65
C LEU A 5 -0.66 -23.55 -15.52
N ARG A 6 -0.49 -24.87 -15.53
CA ARG A 6 -1.11 -25.81 -14.57
C ARG A 6 -0.15 -26.21 -13.45
N GLU A 7 1.17 -26.13 -13.70
CA GLU A 7 2.22 -26.28 -12.70
C GLU A 7 2.28 -25.03 -11.81
N LYS A 8 1.68 -25.11 -10.61
CA LYS A 8 1.61 -23.98 -9.67
C LYS A 8 2.94 -23.72 -8.93
N ASP A 9 4.00 -24.44 -9.27
CA ASP A 9 5.28 -24.43 -8.53
C ASP A 9 6.42 -23.76 -9.31
N HIS A 10 6.15 -23.19 -10.49
CA HIS A 10 7.16 -22.43 -11.22
C HIS A 10 7.42 -21.07 -10.52
N PRO A 11 8.65 -20.74 -10.10
CA PRO A 11 8.97 -19.51 -9.37
C PRO A 11 8.47 -18.23 -10.06
N GLY A 12 8.58 -18.19 -11.40
CA GLY A 12 8.08 -17.05 -12.19
C GLY A 12 6.56 -16.87 -12.14
N ILE A 13 5.77 -17.95 -12.05
CA ILE A 13 4.30 -17.86 -11.98
C ILE A 13 3.87 -17.38 -10.59
N GLN A 14 4.55 -17.82 -9.53
CA GLN A 14 4.32 -17.32 -8.18
C GLN A 14 4.65 -15.83 -8.10
N PHE A 15 5.78 -15.39 -8.66
CA PHE A 15 6.14 -13.98 -8.75
C PHE A 15 5.06 -13.15 -9.46
N VAL A 16 4.57 -13.59 -10.62
CA VAL A 16 3.52 -12.85 -11.36
C VAL A 16 2.23 -12.72 -10.55
N LYS A 17 1.73 -13.81 -9.95
CA LYS A 17 0.52 -13.77 -9.12
C LYS A 17 0.69 -12.87 -7.90
N TYR A 18 1.88 -12.89 -7.34
CA TYR A 18 2.24 -12.08 -6.20
C TYR A 18 2.28 -10.59 -6.55
N SER A 19 2.97 -10.24 -7.63
CA SER A 19 3.02 -8.87 -8.16
C SER A 19 1.63 -8.35 -8.53
N LEU A 20 0.77 -9.18 -9.13
CA LEU A 20 -0.62 -8.81 -9.42
C LEU A 20 -1.43 -8.56 -8.14
N SER A 21 -1.28 -9.42 -7.13
CA SER A 21 -1.96 -9.25 -5.83
C SER A 21 -1.51 -7.97 -5.12
N GLY A 22 -0.21 -7.69 -5.17
CA GLY A 22 0.37 -6.44 -4.65
C GLY A 22 -0.10 -5.20 -5.42
N GLY A 23 -0.16 -5.27 -6.75
CA GLY A 23 -0.64 -4.19 -7.59
C GLY A 23 -2.11 -3.85 -7.34
N LEU A 24 -2.97 -4.85 -7.19
CA LEU A 24 -4.38 -4.64 -6.85
C LEU A 24 -4.56 -4.03 -5.45
N ALA A 25 -3.77 -4.47 -4.47
CA ALA A 25 -3.76 -3.86 -3.15
C ALA A 25 -3.27 -2.40 -3.20
N PHE A 26 -2.27 -2.09 -4.03
CA PHE A 26 -1.78 -0.74 -4.23
C PHE A 26 -2.84 0.17 -4.86
N ILE A 27 -3.59 -0.32 -5.86
CA ILE A 27 -4.73 0.41 -6.44
C ILE A 27 -5.80 0.67 -5.37
N ALA A 28 -6.13 -0.34 -4.56
CA ALA A 28 -7.09 -0.17 -3.47
C ALA A 28 -6.66 0.89 -2.45
N ASP A 29 -5.36 0.92 -2.10
CA ASP A 29 -4.79 1.95 -1.20
C ASP A 29 -4.96 3.36 -1.78
N ILE A 30 -4.55 3.56 -3.04
CA ILE A 30 -4.71 4.85 -3.75
C ILE A 30 -6.17 5.28 -3.75
N THR A 31 -7.06 4.41 -4.22
CA THR A 31 -8.48 4.75 -4.38
C THR A 31 -9.10 5.12 -3.05
N VAL A 32 -8.89 4.31 -2.00
CA VAL A 32 -9.46 4.60 -0.68
C VAL A 32 -8.86 5.86 -0.08
N PHE A 33 -7.55 6.07 -0.23
CA PHE A 33 -6.90 7.28 0.29
C PHE A 33 -7.48 8.54 -0.34
N TYR A 34 -7.56 8.63 -1.68
CA TYR A 34 -8.05 9.84 -2.34
C TYR A 34 -9.55 10.05 -2.14
N LEU A 35 -10.36 8.99 -2.08
CA LEU A 35 -11.77 9.11 -1.73
C LEU A 35 -11.93 9.70 -0.32
N LEU A 36 -11.15 9.24 0.65
CA LEU A 36 -11.17 9.80 2.00
C LEU A 36 -10.63 11.25 2.00
N ALA A 37 -9.54 11.52 1.28
CA ALA A 37 -8.91 12.84 1.22
C ALA A 37 -9.79 13.91 0.58
N VAL A 38 -10.73 13.52 -0.28
CA VAL A 38 -11.70 14.43 -0.92
C VAL A 38 -12.99 14.53 -0.11
N PHE A 39 -13.58 13.41 0.31
CA PHE A 39 -14.96 13.39 0.82
C PHE A 39 -15.11 13.38 2.34
N VAL A 40 -14.08 12.96 3.09
CA VAL A 40 -14.24 12.67 4.53
C VAL A 40 -13.23 13.43 5.38
N PHE A 41 -11.96 13.38 5.00
CA PHE A 41 -10.85 13.99 5.73
C PHE A 41 -10.02 14.83 4.74
N PRO A 42 -10.41 16.08 4.47
CA PRO A 42 -9.70 16.97 3.56
C PRO A 42 -8.20 16.96 3.83
N ALA A 43 -7.43 16.44 2.88
CA ALA A 43 -5.98 16.32 3.01
C ALA A 43 -5.24 16.86 1.79
N LEU A 44 -5.95 17.28 0.75
CA LEU A 44 -5.36 17.86 -0.46
C LEU A 44 -5.16 19.37 -0.31
N THR A 45 -4.34 19.94 -1.19
CA THR A 45 -4.20 21.39 -1.36
C THR A 45 -4.61 21.76 -2.78
N GLN A 46 -4.97 23.02 -3.04
CA GLN A 46 -5.37 23.46 -4.39
C GLN A 46 -4.25 23.23 -5.45
N THR A 47 -3.00 23.27 -5.02
CA THR A 47 -1.82 23.02 -5.87
C THR A 47 -1.47 21.53 -6.00
N ASP A 48 -2.19 20.64 -5.33
CA ASP A 48 -1.89 19.22 -5.33
C ASP A 48 -2.15 18.61 -6.73
N VAL A 49 -1.19 17.82 -7.23
CA VAL A 49 -1.28 17.19 -8.57
C VAL A 49 -2.61 16.48 -8.80
N PHE A 50 -3.13 15.75 -7.81
CA PHE A 50 -4.38 15.02 -7.95
C PHE A 50 -5.60 15.96 -8.05
N ALA A 51 -5.61 17.03 -7.24
CA ALA A 51 -6.65 18.04 -7.29
C ALA A 51 -6.65 18.78 -8.64
N GLN A 52 -5.47 19.13 -9.16
CA GLN A 52 -5.33 19.78 -10.46
C GLN A 52 -5.75 18.87 -11.62
N LEU A 53 -5.35 17.60 -11.59
CA LEU A 53 -5.69 16.63 -12.64
C LEU A 53 -7.21 16.44 -12.79
N LEU A 54 -7.94 16.52 -11.69
CA LEU A 54 -9.39 16.34 -11.63
C LEU A 54 -10.18 17.65 -11.58
N ASN A 55 -9.51 18.81 -11.68
CA ASN A 55 -10.10 20.14 -11.54
C ASN A 55 -11.00 20.27 -10.29
N LEU A 56 -10.51 19.78 -9.15
CA LEU A 56 -11.22 19.86 -7.88
C LEU A 56 -11.01 21.22 -7.21
N GLU A 57 -12.08 21.79 -6.68
CA GLU A 57 -12.02 22.92 -5.76
C GLU A 57 -11.72 22.38 -4.36
N ILE A 58 -10.60 22.82 -3.78
CA ILE A 58 -10.13 22.35 -2.47
C ILE A 58 -10.01 23.54 -1.53
N ASP A 59 -10.78 23.50 -0.45
CA ASP A 59 -10.70 24.52 0.58
C ASP A 59 -9.30 24.54 1.24
N PRO A 60 -8.76 25.74 1.52
CA PRO A 60 -7.48 25.86 2.20
C PRO A 60 -7.60 25.31 3.63
N ILE A 61 -6.76 24.34 3.95
CA ILE A 61 -6.64 23.75 5.28
C ILE A 61 -5.26 24.05 5.88
N SER A 62 -5.19 24.11 7.21
CA SER A 62 -3.91 24.26 7.90
C SER A 62 -3.05 23.00 7.70
N GLU A 63 -1.73 23.19 7.70
CA GLU A 63 -0.79 22.07 7.52
C GLU A 63 -0.93 21.00 8.60
N GLN A 64 -1.16 21.41 9.85
CA GLN A 64 -1.39 20.49 10.97
C GLN A 64 -2.64 19.63 10.75
N LEU A 65 -3.73 20.23 10.25
CA LEU A 65 -4.96 19.51 9.93
C LEU A 65 -4.75 18.55 8.75
N ARG A 66 -4.08 19.03 7.69
CA ARG A 66 -3.69 18.24 6.53
C ARG A 66 -2.91 16.99 6.94
N LEU A 67 -1.93 17.16 7.81
CA LEU A 67 -1.06 16.09 8.26
C LEU A 67 -1.79 15.05 9.12
N ARG A 68 -2.66 15.51 10.03
CA ARG A 68 -3.54 14.61 10.81
C ARG A 68 -4.44 13.80 9.88
N ASN A 69 -5.09 14.48 8.92
CA ASN A 69 -6.00 13.84 7.97
C ASN A 69 -5.25 12.88 7.02
N PHE A 70 -4.01 13.20 6.64
CA PHE A 70 -3.11 12.30 5.92
C PHE A 70 -2.89 11.00 6.70
N TRP A 71 -2.52 11.07 7.98
CA TRP A 71 -2.31 9.86 8.80
C TRP A 71 -3.59 9.02 8.98
N ILE A 72 -4.74 9.67 9.19
CA ILE A 72 -6.03 8.98 9.29
C ILE A 72 -6.34 8.29 7.96
N GLY A 73 -6.25 9.01 6.84
CA GLY A 73 -6.48 8.47 5.50
C GLY A 73 -5.53 7.32 5.16
N LYS A 74 -4.24 7.45 5.48
CA LYS A 74 -3.23 6.39 5.30
C LYS A 74 -3.54 5.15 6.13
N SER A 75 -3.97 5.33 7.37
CA SER A 75 -4.34 4.20 8.23
C SER A 75 -5.53 3.43 7.66
N MET A 76 -6.57 4.15 7.22
CA MET A 76 -7.79 3.54 6.66
C MET A 76 -7.52 2.85 5.31
N SER A 77 -6.77 3.51 4.42
CA SER A 77 -6.35 2.92 3.13
C SER A 77 -5.46 1.71 3.31
N PHE A 78 -4.54 1.72 4.29
CA PHE A 78 -3.72 0.56 4.64
C PHE A 78 -4.56 -0.65 5.02
N PHE A 79 -5.59 -0.49 5.86
CA PHE A 79 -6.47 -1.60 6.23
C PHE A 79 -7.22 -2.15 5.02
N ALA A 80 -7.80 -1.28 4.18
CA ALA A 80 -8.50 -1.70 2.96
C ALA A 80 -7.56 -2.46 2.00
N ALA A 81 -6.36 -1.93 1.78
CA ALA A 81 -5.35 -2.55 0.93
C ALA A 81 -4.87 -3.90 1.50
N ASN A 82 -4.73 -4.03 2.82
CA ASN A 82 -4.37 -5.30 3.45
C ASN A 82 -5.47 -6.34 3.35
N VAL A 83 -6.74 -5.95 3.45
CA VAL A 83 -7.86 -6.87 3.19
C VAL A 83 -7.79 -7.40 1.76
N VAL A 84 -7.60 -6.52 0.77
CA VAL A 84 -7.44 -6.92 -0.64
C VAL A 84 -6.22 -7.82 -0.82
N ALA A 85 -5.06 -7.41 -0.31
CA ALA A 85 -3.82 -8.18 -0.42
C ALA A 85 -3.97 -9.55 0.23
N TYR A 86 -4.57 -9.63 1.42
CA TYR A 86 -4.78 -10.86 2.14
C TYR A 86 -5.71 -11.80 1.37
N THR A 87 -6.88 -11.32 0.95
CA THR A 87 -7.84 -12.12 0.19
C THR A 87 -7.22 -12.65 -1.10
N LEU A 88 -6.51 -11.82 -1.86
CA LEU A 88 -5.87 -12.25 -3.10
C LEU A 88 -4.72 -13.23 -2.86
N ASN A 89 -3.91 -13.02 -1.82
CA ASN A 89 -2.83 -13.95 -1.50
C ASN A 89 -3.40 -15.31 -1.06
N VAL A 90 -4.46 -15.35 -0.25
CA VAL A 90 -5.14 -16.60 0.15
C VAL A 90 -5.74 -17.33 -1.06
N LEU A 91 -6.41 -16.61 -1.96
CA LEU A 91 -7.10 -17.22 -3.09
C LEU A 91 -6.14 -17.70 -4.19
N PHE A 92 -5.06 -16.96 -4.45
CA PHE A 92 -4.26 -17.13 -5.66
C PHE A 92 -2.80 -17.50 -5.42
N VAL A 93 -2.21 -17.11 -4.29
CA VAL A 93 -0.77 -17.19 -4.05
C VAL A 93 -0.41 -18.30 -3.08
N PHE A 94 -1.06 -18.39 -1.91
CA PHE A 94 -0.73 -19.34 -0.87
C PHE A 94 -1.13 -20.76 -1.30
N LYS A 95 -0.17 -21.49 -1.86
CA LYS A 95 -0.12 -22.95 -1.78
C LYS A 95 0.89 -23.29 -0.69
N GLY A 96 0.38 -23.87 0.41
CA GLY A 96 1.20 -24.18 1.57
C GLY A 96 2.45 -24.99 1.21
N GLY A 97 3.59 -24.59 1.77
CA GLY A 97 4.86 -25.25 1.47
C GLY A 97 6.02 -24.99 2.42
N LYS A 98 5.97 -23.98 3.31
CA LYS A 98 7.08 -23.69 4.23
C LYS A 98 6.68 -23.62 5.70
N HIS A 99 5.59 -22.92 6.03
CA HIS A 99 5.07 -22.86 7.39
C HIS A 99 3.58 -23.23 7.44
N LYS A 100 3.04 -23.47 8.65
CA LYS A 100 1.59 -23.60 8.84
C LYS A 100 0.96 -22.27 8.42
N MET A 101 -0.14 -22.31 7.66
CA MET A 101 -0.84 -21.15 7.08
C MET A 101 -0.93 -19.94 8.03
N HIS A 102 -1.27 -20.15 9.31
CA HIS A 102 -1.38 -19.07 10.29
C HIS A 102 -0.08 -18.30 10.57
N HIS A 103 1.08 -18.97 10.51
CA HIS A 103 2.38 -18.31 10.71
C HIS A 103 2.75 -17.42 9.52
N GLU A 104 2.46 -17.86 8.29
CA GLU A 104 2.71 -17.07 7.08
C GLU A 104 1.82 -15.81 7.08
N ILE A 105 0.58 -15.94 7.56
CA ILE A 105 -0.36 -14.81 7.73
C ILE A 105 0.14 -13.85 8.81
N ALA A 106 0.58 -14.35 9.97
CA ALA A 106 1.09 -13.50 11.05
C ALA A 106 2.33 -12.71 10.62
N LEU A 107 3.29 -13.37 9.96
CA LEU A 107 4.48 -12.72 9.42
C LEU A 107 4.12 -11.71 8.33
N PHE A 108 3.17 -12.04 7.46
CA PHE A 108 2.66 -11.12 6.44
C PHE A 108 2.11 -9.84 7.06
N LEU A 109 1.25 -9.96 8.07
CA LEU A 109 0.65 -8.81 8.74
C LEU A 109 1.70 -7.98 9.50
N ALA A 110 2.63 -8.62 10.20
CA ALA A 110 3.69 -7.94 10.92
C ALA A 110 4.60 -7.12 10.00
N VAL A 111 5.07 -7.73 8.90
CA VAL A 111 5.89 -7.02 7.91
C VAL A 111 5.11 -5.89 7.24
N SER A 112 3.85 -6.13 6.90
CA SER A 112 2.99 -5.12 6.28
C SER A 112 2.76 -3.93 7.21
N PHE A 113 2.55 -4.17 8.50
CA PHE A 113 2.38 -3.12 9.49
C PHE A 113 3.66 -2.29 9.70
N ALA A 114 4.81 -2.94 9.82
CA ALA A 114 6.10 -2.24 9.91
C ALA A 114 6.37 -1.39 8.66
N ALA A 115 6.12 -1.95 7.48
CA ALA A 115 6.23 -1.24 6.21
C ALA A 115 5.29 -0.04 6.12
N PHE A 116 4.07 -0.16 6.63
CA PHE A 116 3.12 0.94 6.72
C PHE A 116 3.60 2.08 7.61
N LEU A 117 4.10 1.76 8.81
CA LEU A 117 4.60 2.79 9.73
C LEU A 117 5.78 3.56 9.13
N LEU A 118 6.78 2.82 8.64
CA LEU A 118 7.99 3.41 8.05
C LEU A 118 7.70 4.15 6.75
N GLY A 119 6.83 3.59 5.90
CA GLY A 119 6.39 4.23 4.68
C GLY A 119 5.62 5.51 4.96
N THR A 120 4.59 5.45 5.80
CA THR A 120 3.78 6.63 6.15
C THR A 120 4.62 7.70 6.81
N TRP A 121 5.58 7.33 7.66
CA TRP A 121 6.53 8.27 8.24
C TRP A 121 7.41 8.95 7.18
N SER A 122 7.84 8.25 6.13
CA SER A 122 8.56 8.88 5.01
C SER A 122 7.71 9.91 4.26
N GLY A 123 6.42 9.63 4.07
CA GLY A 123 5.49 10.60 3.47
C GLY A 123 5.21 11.80 4.37
N ASP A 124 5.03 11.56 5.67
CA ASP A 124 4.88 12.58 6.71
C ASP A 124 6.08 13.52 6.78
N ALA A 125 7.31 12.97 6.74
CA ALA A 125 8.54 13.73 6.71
C ALA A 125 8.60 14.70 5.51
N LEU A 126 8.12 14.27 4.34
CA LEU A 126 8.02 15.15 3.17
C LEU A 126 7.04 16.31 3.38
N ILE A 127 5.92 16.08 4.06
CA ILE A 127 4.96 17.14 4.39
C ILE A 127 5.60 18.11 5.40
N ARG A 128 6.13 17.60 6.53
CA ARG A 128 6.59 18.43 7.65
C ARG A 128 7.86 19.22 7.37
N PHE A 129 8.83 18.63 6.69
CA PHE A 129 10.15 19.23 6.52
C PHE A 129 10.30 19.95 5.19
N PHE A 130 9.57 19.53 4.16
CA PHE A 130 9.71 20.07 2.81
C PHE A 130 8.43 20.74 2.29
N GLY A 131 7.35 20.76 3.07
CA GLY A 131 6.08 21.33 2.66
C GLY A 131 5.48 20.63 1.44
N ALA A 132 5.84 19.36 1.22
CA ALA A 132 5.47 18.64 0.00
C ALA A 132 3.95 18.52 -0.16
N GLN A 133 3.54 18.28 -1.40
CA GLN A 133 2.15 18.02 -1.74
C GLN A 133 1.72 16.64 -1.23
N THR A 134 0.45 16.51 -0.88
CA THR A 134 -0.13 15.29 -0.30
C THR A 134 -0.02 14.12 -1.26
N THR A 135 -0.18 14.36 -2.57
CA THR A 135 0.03 13.35 -3.60
C THR A 135 1.46 12.81 -3.59
N VAL A 136 2.46 13.68 -3.59
CA VAL A 136 3.89 13.27 -3.56
C VAL A 136 4.18 12.47 -2.30
N SER A 137 3.74 12.97 -1.14
CA SER A 137 3.89 12.29 0.14
C SER A 137 3.19 10.93 0.20
N ASN A 138 1.99 10.81 -0.36
CA ASN A 138 1.27 9.55 -0.43
C ASN A 138 2.02 8.54 -1.31
N PHE A 139 2.44 8.94 -2.52
CA PHE A 139 3.21 8.06 -3.41
C PHE A 139 4.53 7.62 -2.79
N THR A 140 5.27 8.53 -2.13
CA THR A 140 6.49 8.17 -1.40
C THR A 140 6.19 7.16 -0.30
N ALA A 141 5.15 7.39 0.51
CA ALA A 141 4.79 6.48 1.58
C ALA A 141 4.45 5.07 1.06
N MET A 142 3.69 5.00 -0.03
CA MET A 142 3.30 3.74 -0.65
C MET A 142 4.49 3.03 -1.31
N PHE A 143 5.36 3.76 -1.99
CA PHE A 143 6.53 3.20 -2.62
C PHE A 143 7.52 2.64 -1.58
N SER A 144 7.79 3.41 -0.52
CA SER A 144 8.58 2.97 0.63
C SER A 144 7.97 1.71 1.27
N ALA A 145 6.66 1.70 1.53
CA ALA A 145 5.98 0.55 2.10
C ALA A 145 6.03 -0.68 1.16
N ALA A 146 5.90 -0.48 -0.16
CA ALA A 146 5.99 -1.56 -1.13
C ALA A 146 7.39 -2.18 -1.18
N LEU A 147 8.44 -1.36 -1.14
CA LEU A 147 9.84 -1.84 -1.08
C LEU A 147 10.12 -2.61 0.20
N ILE A 148 9.69 -2.10 1.35
CA ILE A 148 9.87 -2.78 2.65
C ILE A 148 9.10 -4.10 2.67
N ASN A 149 7.86 -4.12 2.14
CA ASN A 149 7.09 -5.34 1.99
C ASN A 149 7.80 -6.34 1.06
N TYR A 150 8.31 -5.90 -0.07
CA TYR A 150 9.05 -6.78 -0.98
C TYR A 150 10.28 -7.38 -0.30
N ALA A 151 11.12 -6.54 0.32
CA ALA A 151 12.32 -6.98 1.03
C ALA A 151 11.98 -7.91 2.19
N GLY A 152 11.09 -7.48 3.08
CA GLY A 152 10.70 -8.25 4.26
C GLY A 152 10.10 -9.61 3.88
N ARG A 153 9.29 -9.67 2.81
CA ARG A 153 8.68 -10.93 2.41
C ARG A 153 9.67 -11.82 1.65
N LYS A 154 10.60 -11.25 0.88
CA LYS A 154 11.71 -12.00 0.28
C LYS A 154 12.63 -12.64 1.32
N PHE A 155 12.98 -11.91 2.39
CA PHE A 155 13.94 -12.39 3.39
C PHE A 155 13.31 -13.18 4.54
N PHE A 156 12.11 -12.83 4.99
CA PHE A 156 11.47 -13.46 6.16
C PHE A 156 10.41 -14.52 5.81
N ILE A 157 9.78 -14.45 4.63
CA ILE A 157 8.66 -15.34 4.27
C ILE A 157 9.10 -16.37 3.22
N PHE A 158 9.68 -15.93 2.11
CA PHE A 158 10.14 -16.83 1.06
C PHE A 158 11.55 -17.38 1.36
N HIS A 159 11.90 -18.56 0.84
CA HIS A 159 13.31 -18.89 0.67
C HIS A 159 13.76 -18.05 -0.53
N GLY A 160 14.76 -17.18 -0.30
CA GLY A 160 15.08 -16.03 -1.17
C GLY A 160 15.18 -16.29 -2.67
#